data_AF-A0A0G3BDR8-F1
#
_entry.id   AF-A0A0G3BDR8-F1
#
_cell.length_a   1.000
_cell.length_b   1.000
_cell.length_c   1.000
_cell.angle_alpha   90.00
_cell.angle_beta   90.00
_cell.angle_gamma   90.00
#
_symmetry.space_group_name_H-M   'P 1'
#
loop_
_entity.id
_entity.type
_entity.pdbx_description
1 polymer ?
#
loop_
_entity_poly.entity_id
_entity_poly.type
_entity_poly.pdbx_seq_one_letter_code
_entity_poly.pdbx_strand_id
1 'polypeptide(L)'
;MDGVNKYTYSTPLDAAQEGDPALWRRIESQLPSERCSAIWRGYSAVWQIADKELRLVSLRAANCRSGKEIPLSILFPGQVAPVKAQWFSGELLFERGPEVPGPCGFSPTCPSGYDVLIFKNGKQVRSEYRPLER
;
A
#
# COMPACT_ATOMS: atom_id res chain seq x y z
N MET A 1 13.68 6.12 -9.58
CA MET A 1 12.69 5.07 -9.31
C MET A 1 12.27 4.54 -10.66
N ASP A 2 12.61 3.30 -10.93
CA ASP A 2 12.96 2.82 -12.27
C ASP A 2 11.75 2.32 -13.06
N GLY A 3 10.56 2.86 -12.78
CA GLY A 3 9.29 2.43 -13.40
C GLY A 3 8.82 1.03 -13.01
N VAL A 4 9.44 0.40 -12.00
CA VAL A 4 9.14 -0.98 -11.57
C VAL A 4 8.02 -1.00 -10.53
N ASN A 5 6.96 -1.78 -10.80
CA ASN A 5 5.93 -2.07 -9.82
C ASN A 5 6.47 -3.02 -8.74
N LYS A 6 6.35 -2.62 -7.47
CA LYS A 6 6.71 -3.45 -6.31
C LYS A 6 5.53 -3.55 -5.35
N TYR A 7 5.35 -4.73 -4.76
CA TYR A 7 4.45 -4.89 -3.63
C TYR A 7 5.06 -4.22 -2.39
N THR A 8 4.19 -3.68 -1.53
CA THR A 8 4.58 -3.15 -0.23
C THR A 8 3.77 -3.85 0.85
N TYR A 9 4.42 -4.11 1.98
CA TYR A 9 3.77 -4.69 3.16
C TYR A 9 3.10 -3.62 4.03
N SER A 10 3.39 -2.35 3.77
CA SER A 10 2.86 -1.22 4.52
C SER A 10 1.41 -0.91 4.16
N THR A 11 0.70 -0.24 5.07
CA THR A 11 -0.71 0.12 4.91
C THR A 11 -0.98 1.62 5.04
N PRO A 12 -0.61 2.43 4.03
CA PRO A 12 -0.81 3.88 4.14
C PRO A 12 -2.28 4.33 4.26
N LEU A 13 -3.23 3.48 3.86
CA LEU A 13 -4.66 3.74 4.04
C LEU A 13 -5.14 3.52 5.48
N ASP A 14 -4.46 2.69 6.29
CA ASP A 14 -4.85 2.48 7.69
C ASP A 14 -4.65 3.78 8.49
N ALA A 15 -3.54 4.50 8.23
CA ALA A 15 -3.32 5.83 8.81
C ALA A 15 -4.40 6.85 8.39
N ALA A 16 -4.97 6.72 7.18
CA ALA A 16 -6.08 7.56 6.75
C ALA A 16 -7.36 7.26 7.55
N GLN A 17 -7.61 5.98 7.86
CA GLN A 17 -8.74 5.54 8.66
C GLN A 17 -8.64 6.02 10.11
N GLU A 18 -7.45 6.04 10.70
CA GLU A 18 -7.25 6.59 12.05
C GLU A 18 -7.61 8.08 12.13
N GLY A 19 -7.27 8.87 11.11
CA GLY A 19 -7.60 10.30 11.02
C GLY A 19 -9.05 10.59 10.59
N ASP A 20 -9.71 9.67 9.90
CA ASP A 20 -11.11 9.77 9.47
C ASP A 20 -11.82 8.42 9.68
N PRO A 21 -12.45 8.20 10.86
CA PRO A 21 -13.16 6.95 11.14
C PRO A 21 -14.29 6.62 10.16
N ALA A 22 -14.81 7.61 9.42
CA ALA A 22 -15.85 7.39 8.40
C ALA A 22 -15.27 6.92 7.06
N LEU A 23 -13.96 7.03 6.85
CA LEU A 23 -13.27 6.52 5.66
C LEU A 23 -13.46 5.01 5.51
N TRP A 24 -13.36 4.25 6.61
CA TRP A 24 -13.58 2.81 6.56
C TRP A 24 -15.00 2.46 6.12
N ARG A 25 -16.02 3.16 6.62
CA ARG A 25 -17.41 2.94 6.20
C ARG A 25 -17.61 3.18 4.71
N ARG A 26 -16.94 4.19 4.15
CA ARG A 26 -16.95 4.48 2.70
C ARG A 26 -16.33 3.33 1.92
N ILE A 27 -15.19 2.81 2.36
CA ILE A 27 -14.54 1.64 1.73
C ILE A 27 -15.43 0.41 1.84
N GLU A 28 -15.89 0.08 3.04
CA GLU A 28 -16.71 -1.10 3.35
C GLU A 28 -17.98 -1.15 2.49
N SER A 29 -18.63 0.01 2.27
CA SER A 29 -19.80 0.11 1.40
C SER A 29 -19.55 -0.31 -0.06
N GLN A 30 -18.29 -0.34 -0.50
CA GLN A 30 -17.88 -0.69 -1.85
C GLN A 30 -17.29 -2.11 -1.94
N LEU A 31 -17.04 -2.77 -0.81
CA LEU A 31 -16.46 -4.11 -0.79
C LEU A 31 -17.50 -5.16 -1.22
N PRO A 32 -17.09 -6.19 -1.98
CA PRO A 32 -17.96 -7.29 -2.32
C PRO A 32 -18.36 -8.09 -1.07
N SER A 33 -19.56 -8.67 -1.08
CA SER A 33 -20.01 -9.59 -0.04
C SER A 33 -19.20 -10.89 -0.03
N GLU A 34 -18.76 -11.36 -1.22
CA GLU A 34 -17.84 -12.49 -1.36
C GLU A 34 -16.42 -12.08 -0.95
N ARG A 35 -15.96 -12.58 0.19
CA ARG A 35 -14.61 -12.34 0.70
C ARG A 35 -13.60 -13.33 0.11
N CYS A 36 -12.39 -12.85 -0.12
CA CYS A 36 -11.26 -13.69 -0.47
C CYS A 36 -10.32 -13.82 0.74
N SER A 37 -10.05 -15.03 1.21
CA SER A 37 -9.12 -15.24 2.32
C SER A 37 -7.70 -14.77 1.99
N ALA A 38 -7.31 -14.80 0.71
CA ALA A 38 -6.03 -14.28 0.23
C ALA A 38 -5.95 -12.74 0.21
N ILE A 39 -7.08 -12.03 0.31
CA ILE A 39 -7.14 -10.56 0.33
C ILE A 39 -7.95 -10.12 1.55
N TRP A 40 -7.35 -10.31 2.72
CA TRP A 40 -7.92 -10.00 4.03
C TRP A 40 -8.51 -8.59 4.19
N ARG A 41 -7.97 -7.57 3.52
CA ARG A 41 -8.52 -6.19 3.53
C ARG A 41 -9.71 -5.99 2.60
N GLY A 42 -9.96 -6.92 1.69
CA GLY A 42 -11.00 -6.82 0.67
C GLY A 42 -10.72 -5.81 -0.45
N TYR A 43 -9.54 -5.19 -0.50
CA TYR A 43 -9.15 -4.26 -1.55
C TYR A 43 -7.66 -4.34 -1.89
N SER A 44 -7.31 -3.86 -3.09
CA SER A 44 -5.93 -3.60 -3.54
C SER A 44 -5.78 -2.12 -3.91
N ALA A 45 -4.68 -1.50 -3.51
CA ALA A 45 -4.36 -0.11 -3.80
C ALA A 45 -3.10 0.00 -4.66
N VAL A 46 -3.12 0.90 -5.65
CA VAL A 46 -1.93 1.24 -6.44
C VAL A 46 -1.43 2.60 -5.98
N TRP A 47 -0.16 2.65 -5.59
CA TRP A 47 0.51 3.85 -5.14
C TRP A 47 1.60 4.25 -6.12
N GLN A 48 1.80 5.55 -6.27
CA GLN A 48 2.90 6.12 -7.03
C GLN A 48 3.72 6.99 -6.10
N ILE A 49 5.04 6.90 -6.24
CA ILE A 49 5.97 7.82 -5.62
C ILE A 49 6.58 8.65 -6.75
N ALA A 50 6.24 9.94 -6.80
CA ALA A 50 6.71 10.88 -7.81
C ALA A 50 7.07 12.20 -7.12
N ASP A 51 8.19 12.81 -7.49
CA ASP A 51 8.66 14.07 -6.91
C ASP A 51 8.81 14.03 -5.38
N LYS A 52 9.22 12.88 -4.83
CA LYS A 52 9.27 12.59 -3.38
C LYS A 52 7.90 12.68 -2.69
N GLU A 53 6.79 12.62 -3.42
CA GLU A 53 5.44 12.57 -2.86
C GLU A 53 4.81 11.19 -3.07
N LEU A 54 4.20 10.65 -2.02
CA LEU A 54 3.35 9.47 -2.09
C LEU A 54 1.95 9.87 -2.57
N ARG A 55 1.45 9.20 -3.60
CA ARG A 55 0.14 9.46 -4.18
C ARG A 55 -0.63 8.15 -4.39
N LEU A 56 -1.90 8.13 -3.99
CA LEU A 56 -2.81 7.02 -4.26
C LEU A 56 -3.36 7.17 -5.69
N VAL A 57 -3.04 6.21 -6.56
CA VAL A 57 -3.42 6.23 -7.98
C VAL A 57 -4.77 5.57 -8.18
N SER A 58 -4.99 4.40 -7.59
CA SER A 58 -6.24 3.68 -7.73
C SER A 58 -6.52 2.78 -6.54
N LEU A 59 -7.79 2.47 -6.34
CA LEU A 59 -8.26 1.52 -5.36
C LEU A 59 -9.24 0.57 -6.05
N ARG A 60 -9.09 -0.72 -5.83
CA ARG A 60 -10.02 -1.74 -6.35
C ARG A 60 -10.50 -2.59 -5.20
N ALA A 61 -11.82 -2.70 -5.07
CA ALA A 61 -12.44 -3.72 -4.24
C ALA A 61 -12.03 -5.07 -4.82
N ALA A 62 -11.42 -5.94 -4.04
CA ALA A 62 -10.78 -7.14 -4.54
C ALA A 62 -11.46 -8.38 -3.93
N ASN A 63 -11.83 -9.31 -4.81
CA ASN A 63 -12.22 -10.68 -4.46
C ASN A 63 -11.28 -11.67 -5.19
N CYS A 64 -11.51 -12.97 -5.03
CA CYS A 64 -10.63 -13.98 -5.62
C CYS A 64 -10.71 -14.09 -7.17
N ARG A 65 -11.59 -13.34 -7.85
CA ARG A 65 -11.82 -13.46 -9.30
C ARG A 65 -11.52 -12.18 -10.07
N SER A 66 -12.09 -11.05 -9.65
CA SER A 66 -11.97 -9.76 -10.31
C SER A 66 -12.32 -8.63 -9.37
N GLY A 67 -11.55 -7.54 -9.40
CA GLY A 67 -11.81 -6.38 -8.56
C GLY A 67 -12.53 -5.24 -9.26
N LYS A 68 -13.57 -4.68 -8.62
CA LYS A 68 -14.25 -3.46 -9.10
C LYS A 68 -13.45 -2.23 -8.67
N GLU A 69 -13.27 -1.28 -9.57
CA GLU A 69 -12.64 -0.01 -9.24
C GLU A 69 -13.53 0.82 -8.30
N ILE A 70 -12.91 1.35 -7.24
CA ILE A 70 -13.53 2.25 -6.28
C ILE A 70 -13.06 3.67 -6.62
N PRO A 71 -13.95 4.56 -7.04
CA PRO A 71 -13.60 5.96 -7.28
C PRO A 71 -12.99 6.60 -6.04
N LEU A 72 -11.79 7.18 -6.16
CA LEU A 72 -11.11 7.81 -5.02
C LEU A 72 -11.88 9.00 -4.45
N SER A 73 -12.75 9.64 -5.24
CA SER A 73 -13.64 10.71 -4.80
C SER A 73 -14.67 10.26 -3.76
N ILE A 74 -14.99 8.95 -3.68
CA ILE A 74 -15.83 8.39 -2.61
C ILE A 74 -15.05 8.38 -1.28
N LEU A 75 -13.75 8.07 -1.33
CA LEU A 75 -12.89 8.04 -0.15
C LEU A 75 -12.49 9.44 0.29
N PHE A 76 -12.10 10.28 -0.68
CA PHE A 76 -11.59 11.63 -0.49
C PHE A 76 -12.45 12.62 -1.29
N PRO A 77 -13.60 13.06 -0.73
CA PRO A 77 -14.51 13.97 -1.43
C PRO A 77 -13.81 15.22 -1.95
N GLY A 78 -14.10 15.58 -3.21
CA GLY A 78 -13.51 16.74 -3.88
C GLY A 78 -12.09 16.50 -4.44
N GLN A 79 -11.52 15.32 -4.28
CA GLN A 79 -10.19 14.99 -4.84
C GLN A 79 -10.31 14.05 -6.05
N VAL A 80 -9.43 14.25 -7.03
CA VAL A 80 -9.31 13.42 -8.24
C VAL A 80 -7.98 12.67 -8.17
N ALA A 81 -7.96 11.43 -8.70
CA ALA A 81 -6.75 10.64 -8.78
C ALA A 81 -5.67 11.33 -9.65
N PRO A 82 -4.37 11.24 -9.29
CA PRO A 82 -3.85 10.61 -8.08
C PRO A 82 -3.98 11.52 -6.84
N VAL A 83 -4.40 10.96 -5.72
CA VAL A 83 -4.62 11.69 -4.46
C VAL A 83 -3.32 11.75 -3.66
N LYS A 84 -2.88 12.94 -3.25
CA LYS A 84 -1.67 13.10 -2.42
C LYS A 84 -1.91 12.53 -1.01
N ALA A 85 -1.04 11.62 -0.58
CA ALA A 85 -1.16 10.91 0.69
C ALA A 85 -0.68 11.73 1.90
N GLN A 86 -1.18 12.97 2.04
CA GLN A 86 -0.73 13.91 3.07
C GLN A 86 -1.01 13.42 4.50
N TRP A 87 -1.94 12.48 4.65
CA TRP A 87 -2.25 11.82 5.92
C TRP A 87 -1.15 10.85 6.39
N PHE A 88 -0.29 10.36 5.48
CA PHE A 88 0.65 9.29 5.80
C PHE A 88 1.97 9.83 6.34
N SER A 89 2.34 9.36 7.53
CA SER A 89 3.70 9.47 8.07
C SER A 89 4.13 8.09 8.58
N GLY A 90 5.23 7.56 8.07
CA GLY A 90 5.64 6.19 8.36
C GLY A 90 6.57 5.62 7.30
N GLU A 91 6.74 4.31 7.32
CA GLU A 91 7.69 3.60 6.46
C GLU A 91 6.98 2.79 5.38
N LEU A 92 7.48 2.87 4.15
CA LEU A 92 7.16 1.94 3.06
C LEU A 92 8.33 0.98 2.87
N LEU A 93 8.05 -0.31 3.04
CA LEU A 93 9.03 -1.38 2.84
C LEU A 93 8.78 -2.05 1.49
N PHE A 94 9.86 -2.30 0.75
CA PHE A 94 9.86 -3.02 -0.51
C PHE A 94 10.97 -4.06 -0.50
N GLU A 95 10.69 -5.27 -0.96
CA GLU A 95 11.73 -6.30 -1.08
C GLU A 95 12.84 -5.88 -2.05
N ARG A 96 14.06 -6.26 -1.70
CA ARG A 96 15.27 -6.04 -2.51
C ARG A 96 16.14 -7.30 -2.58
N GLY A 97 16.68 -7.50 -3.78
CA GLY A 97 17.69 -8.49 -4.11
C GLY A 97 17.12 -9.90 -4.26
N PRO A 98 17.98 -10.89 -4.53
CA PRO A 98 17.54 -12.26 -4.78
C PRO A 98 16.92 -12.86 -3.52
N GLU A 99 16.01 -13.80 -3.75
CA GLU A 99 15.50 -14.69 -2.72
C GLU A 99 16.64 -15.57 -2.18
N VAL A 100 16.78 -15.62 -0.86
CA VAL A 100 17.72 -16.47 -0.13
C VAL A 100 16.96 -17.55 0.64
N PRO A 101 17.53 -18.75 0.83
CA PRO A 101 16.88 -19.80 1.63
C PRO A 101 16.61 -19.33 3.07
N GLY A 102 15.38 -19.53 3.55
CA GLY A 102 14.96 -19.16 4.90
C GLY A 102 13.44 -19.07 5.02
N PRO A 103 12.84 -19.46 6.16
CA PRO A 103 11.40 -19.41 6.31
C PRO A 103 10.93 -17.96 6.50
N CYS A 104 10.25 -17.41 5.47
CA CYS A 104 9.58 -16.11 5.54
C CYS A 104 8.07 -16.30 5.37
N GLY A 105 7.37 -16.46 6.49
CA GLY A 105 5.93 -16.75 6.49
C GLY A 105 5.63 -18.09 5.82
N PHE A 106 4.85 -18.04 4.73
CA PHE A 106 4.51 -19.22 3.92
C PHE A 106 5.50 -19.47 2.76
N SER A 107 6.57 -18.67 2.63
CA SER A 107 7.60 -18.85 1.61
C SER A 107 8.82 -19.60 2.16
N PRO A 108 9.41 -20.55 1.42
CA PRO A 108 10.67 -21.22 1.78
C PRO A 108 11.91 -20.33 1.56
N THR A 109 11.71 -19.14 0.99
CA THR A 109 12.74 -18.16 0.69
C THR A 109 12.36 -16.79 1.23
N CYS A 110 13.38 -15.99 1.55
CA CYS A 110 13.27 -14.63 2.04
C CYS A 110 13.92 -13.64 1.05
N PRO A 111 13.46 -12.39 0.96
CA PRO A 111 14.23 -11.35 0.27
C PRO A 111 15.55 -11.10 0.99
N SER A 112 16.62 -10.81 0.24
CA SER A 112 17.93 -10.49 0.83
C SER A 112 17.96 -9.23 1.71
N GLY A 113 16.96 -8.36 1.56
CA GLY A 113 16.74 -7.18 2.37
C GLY A 113 15.57 -6.35 1.87
N TYR A 114 15.43 -5.16 2.42
CA TYR A 114 14.34 -4.23 2.13
C TYR A 114 14.87 -2.84 1.79
N ASP A 115 14.32 -2.25 0.74
CA ASP A 115 14.31 -0.81 0.56
C ASP A 115 13.26 -0.21 1.49
N VAL A 116 13.68 0.72 2.36
CA VAL A 116 12.78 1.43 3.27
C VAL A 116 12.74 2.90 2.90
N LEU A 117 11.54 3.39 2.65
CA LEU A 117 11.28 4.80 2.38
C LEU A 117 10.50 5.39 3.55
N ILE A 118 11.01 6.48 4.10
CA ILE A 118 10.43 7.15 5.27
C ILE A 118 9.68 8.39 4.79
N PHE A 119 8.41 8.48 5.15
CA PHE A 119 7.52 9.57 4.79
C PHE A 119 7.09 10.38 6.01
N LYS A 120 6.94 11.69 5.80
CA LYS A 120 6.29 12.63 6.72
C LYS A 120 5.28 13.46 5.94
N ASN A 121 4.01 13.37 6.33
CA ASN A 121 2.87 14.04 5.67
C ASN A 121 2.86 13.82 4.15
N GLY A 122 3.04 12.56 3.73
CA GLY A 122 3.07 12.15 2.33
C GLY A 122 4.35 12.50 1.57
N LYS A 123 5.33 13.16 2.19
CA LYS A 123 6.62 13.48 1.56
C LYS A 123 7.72 12.54 2.03
N GLN A 124 8.44 11.96 1.08
CA GLN A 124 9.63 11.16 1.35
C GLN A 124 10.72 12.07 1.92
N VAL A 125 11.10 11.81 3.17
CA VAL A 125 12.15 12.58 3.88
C VAL A 125 13.48 11.84 3.90
N ARG A 126 13.44 10.51 3.83
CA ARG A 126 14.63 9.66 3.87
C ARG A 126 14.36 8.35 3.15
N SER A 127 15.44 7.69 2.74
CA SER A 127 15.43 6.31 2.28
C SER A 127 16.66 5.59 2.82
N GLU A 128 16.53 4.30 3.07
CA GLU A 128 17.63 3.45 3.50
C GLU A 128 17.44 2.00 3.03
N TYR A 129 18.54 1.25 3.03
CA TYR A 129 18.52 -0.17 2.79
C TYR A 129 18.66 -0.90 4.13
N ARG A 130 17.76 -1.85 4.41
CA ARG A 130 17.83 -2.72 5.57
C ARG A 130 18.11 -4.15 5.11
N PRO A 131 19.32 -4.69 5.31
CA PRO A 131 19.57 -6.10 5.03
C PRO A 131 18.70 -6.98 5.92
N LEU A 132 18.33 -8.16 5.44
CA LEU A 132 17.72 -9.17 6.31
C LEU A 132 18.81 -9.67 7.27
N GLU A 133 18.66 -9.37 8.56
CA GLU A 133 19.53 -9.93 9.59
C GLU A 133 19.34 -11.46 9.62
N ARG A 134 20.46 -12.20 9.63
CA ARG A 134 20.49 -13.67 9.61
C ARG A 134 20.57 -14.23 11.03
#